data_AF-A0A8T3CU36-F1
#
_entry.id   AF-A0A8T3CU36-F1
#
_cell.length_a   1.000
_cell.length_b   1.000
_cell.length_c   1.000
_cell.angle_alpha   90.00
_cell.angle_beta   90.00
_cell.angle_gamma   90.00
#
_symmetry.space_group_name_H-M   'P 1'
#
loop_
_entity.id
_entity.type
_entity.pdbx_description
1 polymer ?
#
loop_
_entity_poly.entity_id
_entity_poly.type
_entity_poly.pdbx_seq_one_letter_code
_entity_poly.pdbx_strand_id
1 'polypeptide(L)'
;MKFYKDTDTPGRCFMKKTLDMMQMEFRCCGNENYRDWFEIQWVSNRYLDFSAKEVKDRIHSNVDGQYLMDGVPFSCCNPSSPRPCIQYQVTNNSAHYSYDHHTEELNIWKRGCRDAMVSYYGGLMNTIGALVLLVTALEVGVMVGLQYVNTSLTTLVNPEDPESESEGWLLEKSVKETFTDIMEKMKAMGKGNQVEEGGEAQAVATVS
;
A
#
# COMPACT_ATOMS: atom_id res chain seq x y z
N MET A 1 13.53 -7.22 8.16
CA MET A 1 13.19 -8.35 7.26
C MET A 1 13.55 -9.65 7.99
N LYS A 2 12.68 -10.21 8.85
CA LYS A 2 13.14 -11.13 9.91
C LYS A 2 13.44 -12.58 9.48
N PHE A 3 12.97 -13.04 8.32
CA PHE A 3 13.28 -14.38 7.82
C PHE A 3 13.33 -14.38 6.28
N TYR A 4 14.54 -14.47 5.74
CA TYR A 4 14.77 -14.67 4.31
C TYR A 4 15.21 -16.12 4.11
N LYS A 5 14.30 -17.01 3.68
CA LYS A 5 14.55 -18.47 3.52
C LYS A 5 14.07 -19.05 2.19
N ASP A 6 13.67 -18.19 1.26
CA ASP A 6 13.05 -18.61 0.00
C ASP A 6 13.99 -19.52 -0.83
N THR A 7 15.29 -19.20 -0.85
CA THR A 7 16.30 -19.91 -1.64
C THR A 7 16.75 -21.26 -1.07
N ASP A 8 16.25 -21.68 0.10
CA ASP A 8 16.60 -22.99 0.69
C ASP A 8 15.97 -24.17 -0.06
N THR A 9 14.84 -23.98 -0.74
CA THR A 9 14.16 -25.02 -1.51
C THR A 9 14.42 -24.91 -3.03
N PRO A 10 14.92 -25.96 -3.71
CA PRO A 10 15.09 -25.95 -5.15
C PRO A 10 13.79 -25.59 -5.89
N GLY A 11 13.87 -24.68 -6.86
CA GLY A 11 12.72 -24.34 -7.72
C GLY A 11 11.71 -23.36 -7.14
N ARG A 12 11.89 -22.88 -5.90
CA ARG A 12 11.07 -21.80 -5.31
C ARG A 12 11.94 -20.59 -4.97
N CYS A 13 12.30 -19.79 -5.97
CA CYS A 13 13.02 -18.51 -5.75
C CYS A 13 12.14 -17.29 -6.08
N PHE A 14 10.83 -17.40 -5.89
CA PHE A 14 9.89 -16.35 -6.28
C PHE A 14 10.12 -15.06 -5.50
N MET A 15 10.30 -15.16 -4.19
CA MET A 15 10.55 -13.99 -3.34
C MET A 15 11.89 -13.35 -3.68
N LYS A 16 12.95 -14.16 -3.88
CA LYS A 16 14.26 -13.63 -4.29
C LYS A 16 14.18 -12.91 -5.62
N LYS A 17 13.54 -13.52 -6.63
CA LYS A 17 13.37 -12.92 -7.94
C LYS A 17 12.62 -11.59 -7.87
N THR A 18 11.49 -11.55 -7.16
CA THR A 18 10.70 -10.32 -7.00
C THR A 18 11.49 -9.24 -6.26
N LEU A 19 12.23 -9.61 -5.21
CA LEU A 19 13.06 -8.69 -4.45
C LEU A 19 14.18 -8.09 -5.32
N ASP A 20 14.86 -8.93 -6.11
CA ASP A 20 15.92 -8.47 -7.00
C ASP A 20 15.40 -7.51 -8.06
N MET A 21 14.28 -7.87 -8.69
CA MET A 21 13.61 -7.02 -9.67
C MET A 21 13.21 -5.68 -9.05
N MET A 22 12.62 -5.69 -7.86
CA MET A 22 12.24 -4.47 -7.15
C MET A 22 13.46 -3.59 -6.85
N GLN A 23 14.55 -4.16 -6.35
CA GLN A 23 15.76 -3.41 -6.01
C GLN A 23 16.41 -2.75 -7.23
N MET A 24 16.47 -3.47 -8.35
CA MET A 24 17.01 -2.95 -9.61
C MET A 24 16.10 -1.88 -10.22
N GLU A 25 14.78 -2.11 -10.26
CA GLU A 25 13.80 -1.21 -10.88
C GLU A 25 13.68 0.11 -10.09
N PHE A 26 13.55 0.02 -8.77
CA PHE A 26 13.40 1.18 -7.90
C PHE A 26 14.72 1.78 -7.41
N ARG A 27 15.86 1.26 -7.87
CA ARG A 27 17.21 1.76 -7.55
C ARG A 27 17.43 1.92 -6.06
N CYS A 28 17.13 0.85 -5.32
CA CYS A 28 17.12 0.84 -3.86
C CYS A 28 17.78 -0.44 -3.33
N CYS A 29 18.21 -0.42 -2.07
CA CYS A 29 18.79 -1.59 -1.41
C CYS A 29 18.32 -1.71 0.04
N GLY A 30 17.96 -2.93 0.42
CA GLY A 30 17.43 -3.23 1.74
C GLY A 30 16.05 -2.61 1.98
N ASN A 31 15.61 -2.60 3.23
CA ASN A 31 14.33 -2.02 3.62
C ASN A 31 14.48 -0.51 3.87
N GLU A 32 15.33 -0.14 4.84
CA GLU A 32 15.67 1.25 5.15
C GLU A 32 17.00 1.65 4.51
N ASN A 33 17.97 0.74 4.48
CA ASN A 33 19.25 0.95 3.82
C ASN A 33 19.94 -0.39 3.52
N TYR A 34 21.07 -0.34 2.80
CA TYR A 34 21.81 -1.53 2.38
C TYR A 34 22.37 -2.37 3.54
N ARG A 35 22.60 -1.78 4.73
CA ARG A 35 23.14 -2.49 5.90
C ARG A 35 22.14 -3.47 6.50
N ASP A 36 20.86 -3.37 6.14
CA ASP A 36 19.85 -4.36 6.52
C ASP A 36 20.24 -5.78 6.09
N TRP A 37 21.06 -5.91 5.04
CA TRP A 37 21.60 -7.20 4.58
C TRP A 37 22.68 -7.79 5.49
N PHE A 38 23.30 -6.99 6.35
CA PHE A 38 24.36 -7.46 7.25
C PHE A 38 23.80 -8.15 8.48
N GLU A 39 22.56 -7.83 8.84
CA GLU A 39 21.86 -8.35 10.02
C GLU A 39 21.01 -9.58 9.71
N ILE A 40 20.94 -10.00 8.44
CA ILE A 40 20.13 -11.13 8.01
C ILE A 40 20.95 -12.11 7.18
N GLN A 41 20.78 -13.40 7.44
CA GLN A 41 21.34 -14.41 6.55
C GLN A 41 20.50 -14.52 5.27
N TRP A 42 21.00 -13.94 4.18
CA TRP A 42 20.35 -13.98 2.87
C TRP A 42 20.97 -14.96 1.89
N VAL A 43 22.16 -15.48 2.21
CA VAL A 43 22.79 -16.59 1.48
C VAL A 43 22.24 -17.90 2.04
N SER A 44 21.58 -18.68 1.18
CA SER A 44 21.04 -19.99 1.59
C SER A 44 22.17 -20.93 1.99
N ASN A 45 21.89 -21.74 3.00
CA ASN A 45 22.76 -22.82 3.46
C ASN A 45 23.18 -23.77 2.33
N ARG A 46 22.37 -23.91 1.29
CA ARG A 46 22.70 -24.74 0.12
C ARG A 46 23.95 -24.26 -0.63
N TYR A 47 24.20 -22.96 -0.62
CA TYR A 47 25.34 -22.36 -1.31
C TYR A 47 26.56 -22.20 -0.40
N LEU A 48 26.45 -22.63 0.87
CA LEU A 48 27.54 -22.57 1.84
C LEU A 48 28.21 -23.94 1.94
N ASP A 49 29.52 -23.97 1.75
CA ASP A 49 30.33 -25.15 2.03
C ASP A 49 30.64 -25.21 3.53
N PHE A 50 29.83 -25.96 4.27
CA PHE A 50 30.04 -26.19 5.70
C PHE A 50 31.28 -27.01 6.02
N SER A 51 32.01 -27.57 5.04
CA SER A 51 33.29 -28.22 5.27
C SER A 51 34.45 -27.22 5.31
N ALA A 52 34.30 -26.08 4.64
CA ALA A 52 35.30 -25.04 4.56
C ALA A 52 35.50 -24.34 5.92
N LYS A 53 36.77 -24.15 6.29
CA LYS A 53 37.15 -23.53 7.57
C LYS A 53 36.57 -22.10 7.70
N GLU A 54 36.63 -21.31 6.63
CA GLU A 54 36.17 -19.92 6.62
C GLU A 54 34.67 -19.79 6.92
N VAL A 55 33.86 -20.71 6.39
CA VAL A 55 32.41 -20.73 6.60
C VAL A 55 32.11 -21.16 8.04
N LYS A 56 32.79 -22.19 8.55
CA LYS A 56 32.67 -22.64 9.94
C LYS A 56 33.06 -21.54 10.92
N ASP A 57 34.22 -20.94 10.73
CA ASP A 57 34.75 -19.88 11.60
C ASP A 57 33.77 -18.69 11.64
N ARG A 58 33.18 -18.32 10.49
CA ARG A 58 32.20 -17.24 10.41
C ARG A 58 30.88 -17.56 11.11
N ILE A 59 30.33 -18.76 10.90
CA ILE A 59 29.11 -19.21 11.57
C ILE A 59 29.31 -19.25 13.09
N HIS A 60 30.49 -19.70 13.55
CA HIS A 60 30.82 -19.74 14.97
C HIS A 60 31.08 -18.35 15.57
N SER A 61 31.61 -17.40 14.80
CA SER A 61 31.88 -16.03 15.28
C SER A 61 30.63 -15.14 15.34
N ASN A 62 29.60 -15.47 14.56
CA ASN A 62 28.38 -14.68 14.47
C ASN A 62 27.36 -15.09 15.53
N VAL A 63 26.44 -14.17 15.83
CA VAL A 63 25.30 -14.43 16.69
C VAL A 63 24.34 -15.44 16.06
N ASP A 64 23.69 -16.24 16.89
CA ASP A 64 22.66 -17.22 16.50
C ASP A 64 23.09 -18.31 15.50
N GLY A 65 24.40 -18.54 15.32
CA GLY A 65 24.91 -19.54 14.38
C GLY A 65 24.56 -19.24 12.93
N GLN A 66 24.40 -17.96 12.59
CA GLN A 66 24.05 -17.52 11.25
C GLN A 66 25.28 -17.12 10.43
N TYR A 67 25.19 -17.28 9.11
CA TYR A 67 26.21 -16.79 8.19
C TYR A 67 25.95 -15.31 7.85
N LEU A 68 26.27 -14.41 8.78
CA LEU A 68 26.24 -12.97 8.58
C LEU A 68 27.56 -12.47 8.00
N MET A 69 27.48 -11.48 7.10
CA MET A 69 28.65 -10.89 6.45
C MET A 69 28.38 -9.44 6.09
N ASP A 70 29.46 -8.64 6.04
CA ASP A 70 29.45 -7.34 5.39
C ASP A 70 29.31 -7.54 3.87
N GLY A 71 28.07 -7.76 3.42
CA GLY A 71 27.78 -7.92 2.01
C GLY A 71 26.30 -7.78 1.66
N VAL A 72 26.08 -7.45 0.39
CA VAL A 72 24.77 -7.17 -0.20
C VAL A 72 24.53 -8.05 -1.43
N PRO A 73 23.27 -8.33 -1.81
CA PRO A 73 22.99 -9.03 -3.05
C PRO A 73 23.34 -8.18 -4.27
N PHE A 74 23.62 -8.83 -5.40
CA PHE A 74 23.96 -8.17 -6.67
C PHE A 74 22.91 -7.16 -7.16
N SER A 75 21.65 -7.35 -6.79
CA SER A 75 20.53 -6.47 -7.14
C SER A 75 20.65 -5.07 -6.53
N CYS A 76 21.47 -4.90 -5.48
CA CYS A 76 21.77 -3.61 -4.89
C CYS A 76 22.83 -2.81 -5.66
N CYS A 77 23.49 -3.41 -6.64
CA CYS A 77 24.52 -2.78 -7.44
C CYS A 77 23.94 -1.69 -8.35
N ASN A 78 24.68 -0.59 -8.49
CA ASN A 78 24.32 0.47 -9.41
C ASN A 78 25.07 0.27 -10.76
N PRO A 79 24.35 0.03 -11.87
CA PRO A 79 24.98 -0.20 -13.18
C PRO A 79 25.63 1.05 -13.77
N SER A 80 25.34 2.25 -13.24
CA SER A 80 25.98 3.51 -13.64
C SER A 80 27.33 3.74 -12.96
N SER A 81 27.76 2.84 -12.07
CA SER A 81 29.06 2.95 -11.42
C SER A 81 30.20 2.77 -12.43
N PRO A 82 31.26 3.60 -12.38
CA PRO A 82 32.43 3.43 -13.26
C PRO A 82 33.32 2.23 -12.88
N ARG A 83 33.05 1.58 -11.74
CA ARG A 83 33.80 0.42 -11.23
C ARG A 83 32.93 -0.83 -11.17
N PRO A 84 33.52 -2.04 -11.21
CA PRO A 84 32.80 -3.27 -10.93
C PRO A 84 32.15 -3.23 -9.55
N CYS A 85 30.91 -3.73 -9.46
CA CYS A 85 30.17 -3.67 -8.22
C CYS A 85 30.85 -4.46 -7.09
N ILE A 86 31.17 -3.76 -6.01
CA ILE A 86 31.65 -4.35 -4.75
C ILE A 86 30.45 -4.77 -3.91
N GLN A 87 30.28 -6.09 -3.74
CA GLN A 87 29.19 -6.69 -2.95
C GLN A 87 29.63 -7.11 -1.55
N TYR A 88 30.93 -7.24 -1.30
CA TYR A 88 31.48 -7.78 -0.06
C TYR A 88 32.52 -6.83 0.54
N GLN A 89 32.65 -6.85 1.87
CA GLN A 89 33.53 -5.95 2.62
C GLN A 89 33.24 -4.47 2.29
N VAL A 90 31.95 -4.14 2.18
CA VAL A 90 31.45 -2.83 1.74
C VAL A 90 31.79 -1.74 2.75
N THR A 91 31.94 -2.07 4.03
CA THR A 91 32.31 -1.10 5.07
C THR A 91 33.81 -0.98 5.29
N ASN A 92 34.62 -1.84 4.64
CA ASN A 92 36.06 -1.86 4.84
C ASN A 92 36.81 -1.10 3.72
N ASN A 93 37.28 0.11 4.03
CA ASN A 93 38.03 0.95 3.10
C ASN A 93 39.36 0.32 2.63
N SER A 94 39.97 -0.55 3.44
CA SER A 94 41.25 -1.20 3.11
C SER A 94 41.10 -2.46 2.26
N ALA A 95 39.88 -2.98 2.12
CA ALA A 95 39.61 -4.22 1.41
C ALA A 95 39.77 -4.10 -0.11
N HIS A 96 39.59 -2.90 -0.65
CA HIS A 96 39.52 -2.65 -2.08
C HIS A 96 40.44 -1.50 -2.46
N TYR A 97 41.06 -1.60 -3.64
CA TYR A 97 41.91 -0.52 -4.16
C TYR A 97 41.08 0.75 -4.39
N SER A 98 41.58 1.88 -3.88
CA SER A 98 40.95 3.21 -4.02
C SER A 98 39.46 3.16 -3.68
N TYR A 99 39.14 2.70 -2.47
CA TYR A 99 37.77 2.55 -1.99
C TYR A 99 37.56 3.32 -0.70
N ASP A 100 36.54 4.17 -0.70
CA ASP A 100 36.06 4.83 0.50
C ASP A 100 34.54 4.73 0.56
N HIS A 101 34.04 3.90 1.46
CA HIS A 101 32.60 3.63 1.59
C HIS A 101 31.76 4.87 1.98
N HIS A 102 32.38 5.90 2.57
CA HIS A 102 31.69 7.13 2.93
C HIS A 102 31.39 7.97 1.69
N THR A 103 32.39 8.18 0.84
CA THR A 103 32.31 9.01 -0.37
C THR A 103 31.81 8.24 -1.61
N GLU A 104 31.89 6.91 -1.61
CA GLU A 104 31.39 6.08 -2.70
C GLU A 104 29.86 5.97 -2.65
N GLU A 105 29.17 6.91 -3.32
CA GLU A 105 27.70 6.90 -3.46
C GLU A 105 27.20 6.13 -4.68
N LEU A 106 28.11 5.80 -5.61
CA LEU A 106 27.76 5.28 -6.92
C LEU A 106 27.92 3.77 -7.07
N ASN A 107 28.56 3.04 -6.15
CA ASN A 107 28.76 1.59 -6.28
C ASN A 107 27.48 0.78 -5.99
N ILE A 108 26.74 1.15 -4.94
CA ILE A 108 25.49 0.51 -4.53
C ILE A 108 24.42 1.55 -4.22
N TRP A 109 23.16 1.16 -4.32
CA TRP A 109 22.05 2.03 -3.92
C TRP A 109 22.04 2.21 -2.39
N LYS A 110 22.24 3.43 -1.91
CA LYS A 110 22.17 3.75 -0.47
C LYS A 110 20.73 3.95 0.04
N ARG A 111 19.81 4.30 -0.86
CA ARG A 111 18.38 4.52 -0.55
C ARG A 111 17.68 3.19 -0.25
N GLY A 112 16.91 3.15 0.84
CA GLY A 112 16.05 2.02 1.20
C GLY A 112 14.85 1.85 0.28
N CYS A 113 14.44 0.60 0.04
CA CYS A 113 13.31 0.32 -0.84
C CYS A 113 11.96 0.77 -0.27
N ARG A 114 11.83 0.86 1.07
CA ARG A 114 10.64 1.42 1.70
C ARG A 114 10.41 2.86 1.27
N ASP A 115 11.45 3.68 1.34
CA ASP A 115 11.40 5.10 0.93
C ASP A 115 11.18 5.22 -0.58
N ALA A 116 11.93 4.46 -1.39
CA ALA A 116 11.80 4.50 -2.85
C ALA A 116 10.38 4.18 -3.33
N MET A 117 9.75 3.12 -2.79
CA MET A 117 8.39 2.74 -3.16
C MET A 117 7.36 3.74 -2.65
N VAL A 118 7.46 4.19 -1.39
CA VAL A 118 6.52 5.17 -0.83
C VAL A 118 6.59 6.48 -1.59
N SER A 119 7.78 6.94 -1.97
CA SER A 119 7.93 8.14 -2.80
C SER A 119 7.30 7.98 -4.18
N TYR A 120 7.47 6.83 -4.83
CA TYR A 120 6.90 6.56 -6.15
C TYR A 120 5.37 6.50 -6.12
N TYR A 121 4.81 5.65 -5.25
CA TYR A 121 3.36 5.48 -5.14
C TYR A 121 2.68 6.68 -4.50
N GLY A 122 3.33 7.37 -3.56
CA GLY A 122 2.83 8.59 -2.96
C GLY A 122 2.67 9.72 -3.98
N GLY A 123 3.63 9.88 -4.90
CA GLY A 123 3.51 10.82 -6.00
C GLY A 123 2.32 10.52 -6.91
N LEU A 124 2.14 9.25 -7.27
CA LEU A 124 1.01 8.80 -8.09
C LEU A 124 -0.34 8.95 -7.39
N MET A 125 -0.42 8.62 -6.10
CA MET A 125 -1.64 8.76 -5.30
C MET A 125 -2.05 10.21 -5.15
N ASN A 126 -1.11 11.14 -5.03
CA ASN A 126 -1.42 12.56 -4.92
C ASN A 126 -2.05 13.10 -6.22
N THR A 127 -1.51 12.74 -7.38
CA THR A 127 -2.06 13.17 -8.67
C THR A 127 -3.41 12.52 -8.97
N ILE A 128 -3.54 11.21 -8.73
CA ILE A 128 -4.83 10.51 -8.84
C ILE A 128 -5.86 11.10 -7.87
N GLY A 129 -5.45 11.39 -6.64
CA GLY A 129 -6.29 12.02 -5.63
C GLY A 129 -6.83 13.37 -6.09
N ALA A 130 -5.99 14.23 -6.65
CA ALA A 130 -6.40 15.51 -7.21
C ALA A 130 -7.41 15.36 -8.37
N LEU A 131 -7.19 14.40 -9.27
CA LEU A 131 -8.12 14.11 -10.37
C LEU A 131 -9.46 13.57 -9.87
N VAL A 132 -9.45 12.65 -8.92
CA VAL A 132 -10.67 12.10 -8.32
C VAL A 132 -11.47 13.18 -7.61
N LEU A 133 -10.81 14.08 -6.86
CA LEU A 133 -11.47 15.22 -6.22
C LEU A 133 -12.11 16.16 -7.24
N LEU A 134 -11.42 16.44 -8.36
CA LEU A 134 -11.96 17.26 -9.44
C LEU A 134 -13.21 16.62 -10.07
N VAL A 135 -13.13 15.32 -10.41
CA VAL A 135 -14.27 14.59 -10.98
C VAL A 135 -15.44 14.57 -10.00
N THR A 136 -15.17 14.35 -8.71
CA THR A 136 -16.20 14.37 -7.66
C THR A 136 -16.86 15.75 -7.56
N ALA A 137 -16.09 16.84 -7.63
CA ALA A 137 -16.64 18.19 -7.62
C ALA A 137 -17.54 18.48 -8.84
N LEU A 138 -17.14 18.01 -10.02
CA LEU A 138 -17.97 18.11 -11.22
C LEU A 138 -19.26 17.29 -11.11
N GLU A 139 -19.16 16.06 -10.58
CA GLU A 139 -20.31 15.18 -10.35
C GLU A 139 -21.31 15.80 -9.36
N VAL A 140 -20.82 16.38 -8.26
CA VAL A 140 -21.65 17.15 -7.33
C VAL A 140 -22.31 18.33 -8.03
N GLY A 141 -21.59 19.05 -8.89
CA GLY A 141 -22.15 20.14 -9.69
C GLY A 141 -23.28 19.69 -10.62
N VAL A 142 -23.10 18.55 -11.32
CA VAL A 142 -24.13 17.96 -12.19
C VAL A 142 -25.34 17.52 -11.38
N MET A 143 -25.14 16.85 -10.23
CA MET A 143 -26.23 16.44 -9.34
C MET A 143 -27.03 17.64 -8.81
N VAL A 144 -26.33 18.72 -8.43
CA VAL A 144 -26.94 19.99 -8.01
C VAL A 144 -27.77 20.60 -9.14
N GLY A 145 -27.22 20.65 -10.36
CA GLY A 145 -27.93 21.17 -11.53
C GLY A 145 -29.17 20.34 -11.89
N LEU A 146 -29.04 19.01 -11.87
CA LEU A 146 -30.17 18.09 -12.11
C LEU A 146 -31.25 18.24 -11.06
N GLN A 147 -30.89 18.33 -9.78
CA GLN A 147 -31.84 18.55 -8.70
C GLN A 147 -32.58 19.87 -8.88
N TYR A 148 -31.85 20.95 -9.19
CA TYR A 148 -32.46 22.26 -9.42
C TYR A 148 -33.47 22.23 -10.56
N VAL A 149 -33.09 21.68 -11.72
CA VAL A 149 -33.98 21.55 -12.89
C VAL A 149 -35.19 20.69 -12.58
N ASN A 150 -35.00 19.56 -11.88
CA ASN A 150 -36.10 18.68 -11.52
C ASN A 150 -37.12 19.40 -10.62
N THR A 151 -36.65 20.14 -9.62
CA THR A 151 -37.53 20.94 -8.76
C THR A 151 -38.27 22.01 -9.56
N SER A 152 -37.60 22.77 -10.43
CA SER A 152 -38.24 23.77 -11.29
C SER A 152 -39.36 23.15 -12.13
N LEU A 153 -39.11 22.00 -12.76
CA LEU A 153 -40.10 21.33 -13.60
C LEU A 153 -41.34 20.86 -12.81
N THR A 154 -41.16 20.41 -11.56
CA THR A 154 -42.29 19.99 -10.72
C THR A 154 -43.16 21.15 -10.23
N THR A 155 -42.69 22.39 -10.34
CA THR A 155 -43.37 23.60 -9.83
C THR A 155 -44.03 24.44 -10.91
N LEU A 156 -44.04 23.96 -12.17
CA LEU A 156 -44.64 24.67 -13.29
C LEU A 156 -46.12 24.98 -13.03
N VAL A 157 -46.50 26.24 -13.16
CA VAL A 157 -47.89 26.71 -12.99
C VAL A 157 -48.80 26.17 -14.10
N ASN A 158 -48.27 26.02 -15.32
CA ASN A 158 -48.99 25.43 -16.45
C ASN A 158 -48.08 24.47 -17.25
N PRO A 159 -48.29 23.14 -17.16
CA PRO A 159 -47.43 22.16 -17.82
C PRO A 159 -47.55 22.15 -19.36
N GLU A 160 -48.55 22.81 -19.95
CA GLU A 160 -48.74 22.90 -21.40
C GLU A 160 -48.00 24.10 -22.03
N ASP A 161 -47.52 25.05 -21.23
CA ASP A 161 -46.83 26.26 -21.70
C ASP A 161 -45.33 26.23 -21.33
N PRO A 162 -44.42 26.15 -22.32
CA PRO A 162 -42.98 26.09 -22.09
C PRO A 162 -42.36 27.38 -21.54
N GLU A 163 -43.06 28.52 -21.57
CA GLU A 163 -42.58 29.80 -21.00
C GLU A 163 -43.22 30.13 -19.64
N SER A 164 -43.86 29.16 -19.00
CA SER A 164 -44.51 29.37 -17.69
C SER A 164 -43.52 29.63 -16.55
N GLU A 165 -43.91 30.49 -15.61
CA GLU A 165 -43.11 30.80 -14.42
C GLU A 165 -42.95 29.55 -13.52
N SER A 166 -41.74 29.32 -13.01
CA SER A 166 -41.42 28.22 -12.08
C SER A 166 -40.32 28.62 -11.08
N GLU A 167 -40.30 27.95 -9.93
CA GLU A 167 -39.32 28.17 -8.87
C GLU A 167 -38.48 26.91 -8.63
N GLY A 168 -37.15 27.03 -8.73
CA GLY A 168 -36.23 25.94 -8.42
C GLY A 168 -35.61 26.11 -7.05
N TRP A 169 -35.62 25.07 -6.22
CA TRP A 169 -34.85 25.03 -4.97
C TRP A 169 -33.99 23.77 -4.89
N LEU A 170 -32.86 23.92 -4.19
CA LEU A 170 -31.90 22.83 -3.98
C LEU A 170 -32.23 22.00 -2.74
N LEU A 171 -32.76 22.65 -1.71
CA LEU A 171 -33.22 22.03 -0.48
C LEU A 171 -34.60 22.58 -0.16
N GLU A 172 -35.58 21.70 -0.04
CA GLU A 172 -36.95 22.07 0.34
C GLU A 172 -37.03 22.57 1.79
N LYS A 173 -36.09 22.11 2.64
CA LYS A 173 -35.98 22.46 4.06
C LYS A 173 -34.60 23.06 4.37
N SER A 174 -34.50 23.73 5.52
CA SER A 174 -33.21 24.18 6.06
C SER A 174 -32.20 23.04 6.15
N VAL A 175 -30.91 23.32 5.91
CA VAL A 175 -29.83 22.31 5.99
C VAL A 175 -29.91 21.52 7.30
N LYS A 176 -30.17 22.19 8.43
CA LYS A 176 -30.29 21.54 9.74
C LYS A 176 -31.44 20.54 9.79
N GLU A 177 -32.59 20.92 9.24
CA GLU A 177 -33.79 20.10 9.20
C GLU A 177 -33.60 18.90 8.26
N THR A 178 -32.96 19.11 7.12
CA THR A 178 -32.62 18.04 6.17
C THR A 178 -31.66 17.02 6.80
N PHE A 179 -30.64 17.46 7.54
CA PHE A 179 -29.74 16.55 8.25
C PHE A 179 -30.45 15.76 9.36
N THR A 180 -31.33 16.40 10.13
CA THR A 180 -32.12 15.69 11.14
C THR A 180 -33.07 14.69 10.51
N ASP A 181 -33.72 15.03 9.39
CA ASP A 181 -34.65 14.16 8.66
C ASP A 181 -33.90 12.97 8.02
N ILE A 182 -32.70 13.18 7.47
CA ILE A 182 -31.82 12.09 6.98
C ILE A 182 -31.37 11.18 8.13
N MET A 183 -30.98 11.75 9.28
CA MET A 183 -30.56 10.99 10.45
C MET A 183 -31.72 10.17 11.03
N GLU A 184 -32.92 10.73 11.06
CA GLU A 184 -34.14 10.03 11.46
C GLU A 184 -34.51 8.93 10.47
N LYS A 185 -34.44 9.16 9.16
CA LYS A 185 -34.65 8.14 8.13
C LYS A 185 -33.61 7.01 8.20
N MET A 186 -32.33 7.31 8.44
CA MET A 186 -31.30 6.29 8.67
C MET A 186 -31.58 5.50 9.95
N LYS A 187 -32.00 6.17 11.03
CA LYS A 187 -32.35 5.52 12.30
C LYS A 187 -33.61 4.65 12.18
N ALA A 188 -34.59 5.07 11.38
CA ALA A 188 -35.80 4.31 11.08
C ALA A 188 -35.49 3.10 10.19
N MET A 189 -34.65 3.26 9.17
CA MET A 189 -34.18 2.17 8.31
C MET A 189 -33.34 1.14 9.09
N GLY A 190 -32.53 1.60 10.06
CA GLY A 190 -31.82 0.73 11.01
C GLY A 190 -32.72 0.05 12.06
N LYS A 191 -33.89 0.63 12.37
CA LYS A 191 -34.92 0.04 13.23
C LYS A 191 -35.85 -0.93 12.51
N GLY A 192 -35.97 -0.85 11.18
CA GLY A 192 -36.77 -1.77 10.35
C GLY A 192 -36.31 -3.24 10.37
N ASN A 193 -35.19 -3.54 11.04
CA ASN A 193 -34.72 -4.90 11.30
C ASN A 193 -35.09 -5.44 12.70
N GLN A 194 -35.84 -4.68 13.51
CA GLN A 194 -36.43 -5.21 14.74
C GLN A 194 -37.87 -5.66 14.46
N VAL A 195 -38.05 -6.97 14.36
CA VAL A 195 -39.35 -7.64 14.30
C VAL A 195 -40.11 -7.31 15.59
N GLU A 196 -41.34 -6.80 15.47
CA GLU A 196 -42.27 -6.69 16.60
C GLU A 196 -42.62 -8.10 17.09
N GLU A 197 -42.16 -8.44 18.29
CA GLU A 197 -42.58 -9.64 19.02
C GLU A 197 -43.83 -9.27 19.82
N GLY A 198 -45.01 -9.74 19.38
CA GLY A 198 -46.22 -9.53 20.15
C GLY A 198 -47.53 -9.99 19.51
N GLY A 199 -47.90 -11.26 19.74
CA GLY A 199 -49.29 -11.65 20.00
C GLY A 199 -50.00 -12.54 18.97
N GLU A 200 -49.97 -13.86 19.21
CA GLU A 200 -51.16 -14.72 19.45
C GLU A 200 -50.79 -16.20 19.20
N ALA A 201 -50.36 -16.90 20.26
CA ALA A 201 -50.22 -18.35 20.23
C ALA A 201 -51.58 -19.00 20.53
N GLN A 202 -52.21 -19.51 19.47
CA GLN A 202 -53.37 -20.39 19.53
C GLN A 202 -52.97 -21.71 20.21
N ALA A 203 -53.46 -21.94 21.43
CA ALA A 203 -53.29 -23.21 22.13
C ALA A 203 -54.26 -24.25 21.55
N VAL A 204 -53.72 -25.21 20.79
CA VAL A 204 -54.44 -26.44 20.39
C VAL A 204 -54.29 -27.46 21.53
N ALA A 205 -55.38 -27.72 22.24
CA ALA A 205 -55.49 -28.85 23.16
C ALA A 205 -56.00 -30.09 22.40
N THR A 206 -55.17 -31.12 22.33
CA THR A 206 -55.49 -32.46 21.83
C THR A 206 -56.35 -33.22 22.86
N VAL A 207 -57.41 -33.89 22.37
CA VAL A 207 -58.21 -34.86 23.12
C VAL A 207 -57.74 -36.28 22.78
N SER A 208 -57.20 -36.97 23.77
CA SER A 208 -57.43 -38.41 24.08
C SER A 208 -56.90 -38.70 25.48
#